data_AF-A0A359AZ00-F1
#
_entry.id   AF-A0A359AZ00-F1
#
_cell.length_a   1.000
_cell.length_b   1.000
_cell.length_c   1.000
_cell.angle_alpha   90.00
_cell.angle_beta   90.00
_cell.angle_gamma   90.00
#
_symmetry.space_group_name_H-M   'P 1'
#
loop_
_entity.id
_entity.type
_entity.pdbx_description
1 polymer ?
#
loop_
_entity_poly.entity_id
_entity_poly.type
_entity_poly.pdbx_seq_one_letter_code
_entity_poly.pdbx_strand_id
1 'polypeptide(L)'
;IRPDVYQPLQATTEAAAIELIRRTKDNELIFTIVPFADARRFNAEGTYARTMTKTVDGKTYTLTPDSHLWTMPFPAGATQNPGNGTITQNVPK
;
A
#
# COMPACT_ATOMS: atom_id res chain seq x y z
N ILE A 1 -12.35 26.53 -6.12
CA ILE A 1 -10.97 26.44 -6.68
C ILE A 1 -10.34 27.83 -6.57
N ARG A 2 -9.05 27.94 -6.20
CA ARG A 2 -8.28 29.21 -6.16
C ARG A 2 -7.44 29.32 -7.44
N PRO A 3 -7.96 29.95 -8.52
CA PRO A 3 -7.33 29.85 -9.85
C PRO A 3 -5.95 30.52 -9.91
N ASP A 4 -5.71 31.49 -9.03
CA ASP A 4 -4.46 32.23 -8.86
C ASP A 4 -3.30 31.38 -8.32
N VAL A 5 -3.58 30.26 -7.64
CA VAL A 5 -2.56 29.33 -7.13
C VAL A 5 -2.65 27.94 -7.77
N TYR A 6 -3.65 27.71 -8.62
CA TYR A 6 -3.81 26.44 -9.31
C TYR A 6 -2.73 26.28 -10.39
N GLN A 7 -2.07 25.13 -10.37
CA GLN A 7 -1.10 24.74 -11.40
C GLN A 7 -1.50 23.35 -11.93
N PRO A 8 -1.82 23.20 -13.23
CA PRO A 8 -2.18 21.91 -13.79
C PRO A 8 -0.96 20.97 -13.75
N LEU A 9 -1.20 19.73 -13.34
CA LEU A 9 -0.17 18.69 -13.36
C LEU A 9 0.08 18.27 -14.81
N GLN A 10 1.35 18.16 -15.20
CA GLN A 10 1.77 17.71 -16.53
C GLN A 10 2.82 16.61 -16.41
N ALA A 11 2.79 15.65 -17.34
CA ALA A 11 3.77 14.58 -17.43
C ALA A 11 4.08 14.31 -18.91
N THR A 12 5.35 14.06 -19.21
CA THR A 12 5.82 13.66 -20.56
C THR A 12 6.19 12.19 -20.64
N THR A 13 6.17 11.49 -19.51
CA THR A 13 6.44 10.05 -19.41
C THR A 13 5.36 9.37 -18.60
N GLU A 14 5.15 8.08 -18.87
CA GLU A 14 4.20 7.25 -18.11
C GLU A 14 4.55 7.23 -16.62
N ALA A 15 5.83 7.02 -16.28
CA ALA A 15 6.27 6.98 -14.89
C ALA A 15 5.99 8.30 -14.14
N ALA A 16 6.21 9.45 -14.78
CA ALA A 16 5.88 10.74 -14.19
C ALA A 16 4.35 10.92 -14.02
N ALA A 17 3.56 10.44 -14.98
CA ALA A 17 2.10 10.46 -14.87
C ALA A 17 1.62 9.60 -13.69
N ILE A 18 2.16 8.39 -13.53
CA ILE A 18 1.84 7.48 -12.43
C ILE A 18 2.18 8.10 -11.07
N GLU A 19 3.35 8.73 -10.91
CA GLU A 19 3.71 9.39 -9.66
C GLU A 19 2.76 10.55 -9.30
N LEU A 20 2.33 11.35 -10.29
CA LEU A 20 1.35 12.42 -10.08
C LEU A 20 -0.03 11.87 -9.70
N ILE A 21 -0.47 10.79 -10.35
CA ILE A 21 -1.73 10.10 -10.02
C ILE A 21 -1.67 9.55 -8.60
N ARG A 22 -0.59 8.84 -8.24
CA ARG A 22 -0.38 8.29 -6.89
C ARG A 22 -0.44 9.39 -5.84
N ARG A 23 0.32 10.47 -6.02
CA ARG A 23 0.32 11.61 -5.08
C ARG A 23 -1.08 12.22 -4.93
N THR A 24 -1.83 12.32 -6.03
CA THR A 24 -3.19 12.86 -5.98
C THR A 24 -4.12 11.92 -5.22
N LYS A 25 -4.08 10.61 -5.52
CA LYS A 25 -4.90 9.60 -4.84
C LYS A 25 -4.55 9.45 -3.35
N ASP A 26 -3.27 9.47 -3.00
CA ASP A 26 -2.79 9.37 -1.62
C ASP A 26 -3.33 10.52 -0.76
N ASN A 27 -3.56 11.70 -1.33
CA ASN A 27 -4.15 12.85 -0.63
C ASN A 27 -5.69 12.83 -0.66
N GLU A 28 -6.29 12.66 -1.83
CA GLU A 28 -7.75 12.79 -2.01
C GLU A 28 -8.52 11.62 -1.38
N LEU A 29 -7.91 10.44 -1.35
CA LEU A 29 -8.53 9.20 -0.87
C LEU A 29 -7.96 8.78 0.49
N ILE A 30 -7.40 9.73 1.24
CA ILE A 30 -7.00 9.50 2.62
C ILE A 30 -8.21 9.00 3.43
N PHE A 31 -7.94 8.11 4.40
CA PHE A 31 -8.96 7.41 5.18
C PHE A 31 -9.84 6.42 4.40
N THR A 32 -9.51 6.10 3.15
CA THR A 32 -10.09 4.97 2.42
C THR A 32 -9.11 3.80 2.31
N ILE A 33 -9.56 2.67 1.75
CA ILE A 33 -8.69 1.51 1.44
C ILE A 33 -7.77 1.75 0.24
N VAL A 34 -8.03 2.77 -0.58
CA VAL A 34 -7.38 2.93 -1.88
C VAL A 34 -5.86 3.12 -1.79
N PRO A 35 -5.31 3.97 -0.89
CA PRO A 35 -3.85 4.11 -0.76
C PRO A 35 -3.16 2.78 -0.40
N PHE A 36 -3.78 1.96 0.45
CA PHE A 36 -3.26 0.64 0.81
C PHE A 36 -3.30 -0.33 -0.37
N ALA A 37 -4.45 -0.44 -1.05
CA ALA A 37 -4.64 -1.35 -2.16
C ALA A 37 -3.73 -1.00 -3.35
N ASP A 38 -3.57 0.29 -3.67
CA ASP A 38 -2.67 0.76 -4.71
C ASP A 38 -1.21 0.44 -4.38
N ALA A 39 -0.75 0.76 -3.16
CA ALA A 39 0.62 0.45 -2.74
C ALA A 39 0.91 -1.05 -2.88
N ARG A 40 -0.01 -1.90 -2.42
CA ARG A 40 0.09 -3.36 -2.57
C ARG A 40 0.10 -3.79 -4.05
N ARG A 41 -0.76 -3.22 -4.89
CA ARG A 41 -0.82 -3.54 -6.32
C ARG A 41 0.47 -3.16 -7.05
N PHE A 42 0.98 -1.95 -6.84
CA PHE A 42 2.22 -1.48 -7.45
C PHE A 42 3.45 -2.26 -6.96
N ASN A 43 3.45 -2.68 -5.69
CA ASN A 43 4.49 -3.54 -5.16
C ASN A 43 4.47 -4.93 -5.81
N ALA A 44 3.28 -5.50 -6.03
CA ALA A 44 3.13 -6.78 -6.73
C ALA A 44 3.47 -6.70 -8.23
N GLU A 45 3.18 -5.56 -8.87
CA GLU A 45 3.53 -5.27 -10.26
C GLU A 45 5.05 -5.17 -10.48
N GLY A 46 5.77 -4.60 -9.51
CA GLY A 46 7.23 -4.47 -9.53
C GLY A 46 7.75 -3.17 -10.16
N THR A 47 7.13 -2.68 -11.24
CA THR A 47 7.57 -1.47 -11.97
C THR A 47 7.65 -0.22 -11.07
N TYR A 48 6.65 -0.05 -10.20
CA TYR A 48 6.46 1.13 -9.35
C TYR A 48 6.52 0.80 -7.85
N ALA A 49 7.19 -0.30 -7.52
CA ALA A 49 7.35 -0.79 -6.15
C ALA A 49 8.10 0.23 -5.28
N ARG A 50 7.65 0.41 -4.03
CA ARG A 50 8.29 1.36 -3.10
C ARG A 50 8.47 0.78 -1.70
N THR A 51 9.63 1.05 -1.10
CA THR A 51 9.85 0.86 0.34
C THR A 51 9.34 2.09 1.08
N MET A 52 8.47 1.88 2.08
CA MET A 52 7.94 2.95 2.92
C MET A 52 8.69 2.95 4.25
N THR A 53 9.14 4.12 4.70
CA THR A 53 9.80 4.28 6.00
C THR A 53 9.13 5.38 6.82
N LYS A 54 9.07 5.19 8.14
CA LYS A 54 8.56 6.20 9.07
C LYS A 54 9.29 6.09 10.41
N THR A 55 9.79 7.23 10.90
CA THR A 55 10.37 7.31 12.25
C THR A 55 9.31 7.84 13.22
N VAL A 56 9.07 7.11 14.31
CA VAL A 56 8.17 7.48 15.40
C VAL A 56 8.90 7.20 16.71
N ASP A 57 8.97 8.20 17.60
CA ASP A 57 9.64 8.11 18.92
C ASP A 57 11.07 7.55 18.85
N GLY A 58 11.85 8.02 17.86
CA GLY A 58 13.24 7.59 17.65
C GLY A 58 13.39 6.20 17.02
N LYS A 59 12.30 5.48 16.76
CA LYS A 59 12.32 4.17 16.08
C LYS A 59 11.87 4.28 14.63
N THR A 60 12.69 3.78 13.73
CA THR A 60 12.36 3.68 12.30
C THR A 60 11.66 2.37 11.99
N TYR A 61 10.50 2.47 11.36
CA TYR A 61 9.74 1.36 10.82
C TYR A 61 9.86 1.35 9.30
N THR A 62 10.04 0.16 8.72
CA THR A 62 10.21 -0.03 7.28
C THR A 62 9.25 -1.09 6.79
N LEU A 63 8.57 -0.80 5.67
CA LEU A 63 7.71 -1.72 4.95
C LEU A 63 8.22 -1.84 3.50
N THR A 64 8.87 -2.96 3.21
CA THR A 64 9.41 -3.27 1.87
C THR A 64 8.32 -3.80 0.94
N PRO A 65 8.49 -3.74 -0.39
CA PRO A 65 7.52 -4.28 -1.35
C PRO A 65 7.18 -5.76 -1.17
N ASP A 66 8.15 -6.56 -0.75
CA ASP A 66 8.07 -8.01 -0.54
C ASP A 66 7.68 -8.42 0.89
N SER A 67 7.38 -7.45 1.75
CA SER A 67 7.05 -7.72 3.15
C SER A 67 5.77 -8.55 3.29
N HIS A 68 5.78 -9.55 4.16
CA HIS A 68 4.58 -10.32 4.51
C HIS A 68 3.48 -9.45 5.14
N LEU A 69 3.83 -8.26 5.67
CA LEU A 69 2.90 -7.32 6.31
C LEU A 69 1.87 -6.70 5.34
N TRP A 70 2.01 -6.89 4.03
CA TRP A 70 1.00 -6.53 3.04
C TRP A 70 -0.22 -7.46 3.02
N THR A 71 -0.16 -8.58 3.74
CA THR A 71 -1.21 -9.59 3.78
C THR A 71 -1.62 -9.82 5.23
N MET A 72 -2.91 -9.68 5.51
CA MET A 72 -3.45 -9.95 6.84
C MET A 72 -3.49 -11.47 7.06
N PRO A 73 -2.97 -11.97 8.21
CA PRO A 73 -3.05 -13.39 8.54
C PRO A 73 -4.50 -13.84 8.65
N PHE A 74 -4.77 -15.08 8.26
CA PHE A 74 -6.01 -15.73 8.69
C PHE A 74 -6.07 -15.73 10.22
N PRO A 75 -7.25 -15.39 10.80
CA PRO A 75 -7.39 -15.33 12.24
C PRO A 75 -7.15 -16.71 12.85
N ALA A 76 -6.56 -16.74 14.05
CA ALA A 76 -6.23 -17.99 14.73
C ALA A 76 -7.43 -18.93 14.85
N GLY A 77 -8.61 -18.38 15.17
CA GLY A 77 -9.86 -19.14 15.25
C GLY A 77 -10.28 -19.79 13.94
N ALA A 78 -9.90 -19.26 12.77
CA ALA A 78 -10.13 -19.95 11.51
C ALA A 78 -9.20 -21.17 11.36
N THR A 79 -7.90 -20.99 11.64
CA THR A 79 -6.88 -22.03 11.49
C THR A 79 -6.92 -23.13 12.57
N GLN A 80 -7.46 -22.83 13.75
CA GLN A 80 -7.46 -23.75 14.90
C GLN A 80 -8.80 -24.45 15.11
N ASN A 81 -9.86 -24.03 14.42
CA ASN A 81 -11.19 -24.63 14.56
C ASN A 81 -11.26 -25.96 13.79
N PRO A 82 -11.44 -27.11 14.48
CA PRO A 82 -11.53 -28.42 13.82
C PRO A 82 -12.68 -28.52 12.82
N GLY A 83 -13.74 -27.73 12.99
CA GLY A 83 -14.91 -27.71 12.09
C GLY A 83 -14.66 -27.04 10.74
N ASN A 84 -13.56 -26.29 10.58
CA ASN A 84 -13.20 -25.62 9.33
C ASN A 84 -12.37 -26.48 8.37
N GLY A 85 -12.13 -27.75 8.71
CA GLY A 85 -11.21 -28.61 7.96
C GLY A 85 -9.77 -28.13 8.09
N THR A 86 -8.97 -28.28 7.02
CA THR A 86 -7.56 -27.85 6.99
C THR A 86 -7.43 -26.47 6.34
N ILE A 87 -7.25 -25.43 7.16
CA ILE A 87 -6.91 -24.08 6.69
C ILE A 87 -5.42 -23.83 6.96
N THR A 88 -4.64 -23.64 5.89
CA THR A 88 -3.23 -23.25 5.96
C THR A 88 -3.10 -21.74 6.06
N GLN A 89 -2.18 -21.25 6.91
CA GLN A 89 -1.93 -19.82 7.09
C GLN A 89 -1.45 -19.17 5.78
N ASN A 90 -1.97 -17.98 5.45
CA ASN A 90 -1.66 -17.25 4.21
C ASN A 90 -0.41 -16.35 4.31
N VAL A 91 0.19 -16.25 5.49
CA VAL A 91 1.44 -15.53 5.74
C VAL A 91 2.45 -16.44 6.46
N PRO A 92 3.76 -16.30 6.18
CA PRO A 92 4.80 -17.00 6.94
C PRO A 92 4.79 -16.56 8.42
N LYS A 93 5.23 -17.47 9.31
CA LYS A 93 5.49 -17.16 10.72
C LYS A 93 6.75 -16.34 10.89
#